data_AF-A0A0F5HP55-F1
#
_entry.id   AF-A0A0F5HP55-F1
#
_cell.length_a   1.000
_cell.length_b   1.000
_cell.length_c   1.000
_cell.angle_alpha   90.00
_cell.angle_beta   90.00
_cell.angle_gamma   90.00
#
_symmetry.space_group_name_H-M   'P 1'
#
loop_
_entity.id
_entity.type
_entity.pdbx_description
1 polymer ?
#
loop_
_entity_poly.entity_id
_entity_poly.type
_entity_poly.pdbx_seq_one_letter_code
_entity_poly.pdbx_strand_id
1 'polypeptide(L)'
;MQHGLSDQWKGINMTVKIKVYSDYVCPFCFLAKKPLEEAVKGKDMEVEWMPYELRPYPTETLKPEEHYLQSTWKQSAYPMAEQMGVPIVLPNVSSLLPQSRRLSLATRR
;
A
#
# COMPACT_ATOMS: atom_id res chain seq x y z
N MET A 1 16.20 -37.68 -32.28
CA MET A 1 16.33 -37.39 -30.84
C MET A 1 16.64 -35.91 -30.66
N GLN A 2 15.63 -35.10 -30.37
CA GLN A 2 15.63 -34.00 -29.40
C GLN A 2 14.24 -33.37 -29.45
N HIS A 3 13.62 -33.33 -28.29
CA HIS A 3 12.19 -33.20 -28.07
C HIS A 3 11.71 -31.76 -28.26
N GLY A 4 10.61 -31.62 -29.02
CA GLY A 4 9.77 -30.43 -29.05
C GLY A 4 9.05 -30.24 -27.72
N LEU A 5 9.73 -29.60 -26.76
CA LEU A 5 9.19 -29.21 -25.45
C LEU A 5 8.90 -27.70 -25.35
N SER A 6 9.08 -26.93 -26.43
CA SER A 6 8.94 -25.46 -26.40
C SER A 6 7.53 -24.92 -26.67
N ASP A 7 6.60 -25.74 -27.19
CA ASP A 7 5.25 -25.27 -27.56
C ASP A 7 4.15 -25.58 -26.53
N GLN A 8 4.45 -26.37 -25.49
CA GLN A 8 3.44 -26.78 -24.48
C GLN A 8 3.16 -25.71 -23.40
N TRP A 9 3.85 -24.56 -23.45
CA TRP A 9 3.71 -23.49 -22.44
C TRP A 9 3.04 -22.22 -23.00
N LYS A 10 2.71 -22.19 -24.31
CA LYS A 10 1.99 -21.08 -24.96
C LYS A 10 0.53 -20.93 -24.52
N GLY A 11 0.03 -21.84 -23.68
CA GLY A 11 -1.38 -21.87 -23.24
C GLY A 11 -1.59 -21.68 -21.73
N ILE A 12 -0.54 -21.46 -20.94
CA ILE A 12 -0.70 -21.17 -19.51
C ILE A 12 -0.58 -19.66 -19.32
N ASN A 13 -1.70 -18.96 -19.46
CA ASN A 13 -1.83 -17.57 -19.02
C ASN A 13 -1.76 -17.58 -17.48
N MET A 14 -0.54 -17.59 -16.93
CA MET A 14 -0.35 -17.50 -15.48
C MET A 14 -0.50 -16.05 -15.05
N THR A 15 -1.74 -15.58 -15.04
CA THR A 15 -2.10 -14.29 -14.44
C THR A 15 -1.60 -14.28 -13.00
N VAL A 16 -0.68 -13.36 -12.70
CA VAL A 16 -0.12 -13.24 -11.35
C VAL A 16 -1.09 -12.43 -10.49
N LYS A 17 -1.60 -13.05 -9.42
CA LYS A 17 -2.45 -12.37 -8.44
C LYS A 17 -1.59 -11.73 -7.35
N ILE A 18 -1.78 -10.43 -7.13
CA ILE A 18 -1.07 -9.63 -6.12
C ILE A 18 -2.11 -9.12 -5.11
N LYS A 19 -1.94 -9.48 -3.83
CA LYS A 19 -2.75 -8.93 -2.74
C LYS A 19 -2.00 -7.80 -2.06
N VAL A 20 -2.61 -6.62 -1.99
CA VAL A 20 -2.00 -5.41 -1.43
C VAL A 20 -2.71 -5.04 -0.14
N TYR A 21 -2.09 -5.32 0.99
CA TYR A 21 -2.60 -4.91 2.29
C TYR A 21 -2.23 -3.45 2.54
N SER A 22 -3.24 -2.61 2.76
CA SER A 22 -3.04 -1.18 2.94
C SER A 22 -3.92 -0.61 4.03
N ASP A 23 -3.40 0.43 4.69
CA ASP A 23 -4.11 1.24 5.67
C ASP A 23 -4.03 2.70 5.22
N TYR A 24 -5.14 3.44 5.31
CA TYR A 24 -5.26 4.84 4.92
C TYR A 24 -4.36 5.77 5.74
N VAL A 25 -3.99 5.39 6.96
CA VAL A 25 -3.12 6.21 7.82
C VAL A 25 -1.64 6.01 7.52
N CYS A 26 -1.28 5.02 6.68
CA CYS A 26 0.10 4.67 6.40
C CYS A 26 0.68 5.56 5.29
N PRO A 27 1.70 6.40 5.57
CA PRO A 27 2.33 7.22 4.53
C PRO A 27 3.01 6.37 3.45
N PHE A 28 3.54 5.19 3.82
CA PHE A 28 4.22 4.31 2.87
C PHE A 28 3.25 3.59 1.93
N CYS A 29 2.04 3.23 2.39
CA CYS A 29 1.00 2.69 1.51
C CYS A 29 0.60 3.72 0.45
N PHE A 30 0.51 5.00 0.82
CA PHE A 30 0.27 6.10 -0.12
C PHE A 30 1.41 6.22 -1.14
N LEU A 31 2.66 6.27 -0.68
CA LEU A 31 3.83 6.39 -1.56
C LEU A 31 3.95 5.18 -2.51
N ALA A 32 3.68 3.97 -2.04
CA ALA A 32 3.82 2.74 -2.82
C ALA A 32 2.75 2.56 -3.92
N LYS A 33 1.61 3.25 -3.82
CA LYS A 33 0.48 3.07 -4.75
C LYS A 33 0.87 3.34 -6.21
N LYS A 34 1.46 4.50 -6.49
CA LYS A 34 1.77 4.91 -7.87
C LYS A 34 2.83 4.01 -8.52
N PRO A 35 3.98 3.71 -7.89
CA PRO A 35 4.94 2.76 -8.46
C PRO A 35 4.35 1.38 -8.71
N LEU A 36 3.47 0.90 -7.83
CA LEU A 36 2.79 -0.38 -8.04
C LEU A 36 1.88 -0.33 -9.27
N GLU A 37 1.05 0.72 -9.41
CA GLU A 37 0.17 0.91 -10.57
C GLU A 37 0.96 0.99 -11.88
N GLU A 38 2.09 1.68 -11.88
CA GLU A 38 3.01 1.74 -13.02
C GLU A 38 3.65 0.39 -13.32
N ALA A 39 4.05 -0.35 -12.28
CA ALA A 39 4.70 -1.65 -12.42
C ALA A 39 3.77 -2.74 -12.96
N VAL A 40 2.46 -2.67 -12.69
CA VAL A 40 1.47 -3.65 -13.19
C VAL A 40 0.87 -3.26 -14.54
N LYS A 41 1.01 -2.00 -14.97
CA LYS A 41 0.42 -1.49 -16.21
C LYS A 41 0.87 -2.32 -17.43
N GLY A 42 -0.09 -2.87 -18.16
CA GLY A 42 0.17 -3.63 -19.39
C GLY A 42 0.72 -5.06 -19.17
N LYS A 43 0.72 -5.56 -17.93
CA LYS A 43 1.11 -6.94 -17.59
C LYS A 43 -0.12 -7.80 -17.29
N ASP A 44 0.01 -9.11 -17.44
CA ASP A 44 -1.01 -10.09 -17.05
C ASP A 44 -0.99 -10.30 -15.52
N MET A 45 -1.51 -9.29 -14.81
CA MET A 45 -1.51 -9.22 -13.34
C MET A 45 -2.87 -8.75 -12.83
N GLU A 46 -3.32 -9.37 -11.74
CA GLU A 46 -4.55 -9.01 -11.04
C GLU A 46 -4.20 -8.48 -9.65
N VAL A 47 -4.55 -7.22 -9.37
CA VAL A 47 -4.27 -6.58 -8.08
C VAL A 47 -5.54 -6.51 -7.24
N GLU A 48 -5.53 -7.19 -6.09
CA GLU A 48 -6.60 -7.15 -5.09
C GLU A 48 -6.15 -6.28 -3.91
N TRP A 49 -6.88 -5.20 -3.63
CA TRP A 49 -6.61 -4.33 -2.50
C TRP A 49 -7.29 -4.86 -1.24
N MET A 50 -6.48 -5.20 -0.25
CA MET A 50 -6.93 -5.75 1.03
C MET A 50 -6.89 -4.66 2.11
N PRO A 51 -7.99 -4.44 2.83
CA PRO A 51 -7.98 -3.51 3.97
C PRO A 51 -7.17 -4.08 5.14
N TYR A 52 -6.34 -3.24 5.74
CA TYR A 52 -5.55 -3.56 6.92
C TYR A 52 -5.67 -2.43 7.98
N GLU A 53 -5.54 -2.78 9.25
CA GLU A 53 -5.46 -1.81 10.35
C GLU A 53 -4.09 -1.95 11.02
N LEU A 54 -3.23 -0.93 10.88
CA LEU A 54 -1.90 -0.89 11.52
C LEU A 54 -2.00 -0.81 13.04
N ARG A 55 -3.04 -0.16 13.54
CA ARG A 55 -3.32 0.01 14.98
C ARG A 55 -4.77 -0.38 15.28
N PRO A 56 -5.07 -1.68 15.38
CA PRO A 56 -6.42 -2.15 15.70
C PRO A 56 -6.78 -1.78 17.16
N TYR A 57 -8.04 -1.49 17.42
CA TYR A 57 -8.52 -1.34 18.80
C TYR A 57 -8.16 -2.58 19.64
N PRO A 58 -7.65 -2.43 20.87
CA PRO A 58 -7.57 -1.20 21.68
C PRO A 58 -6.24 -0.43 21.60
N THR A 59 -5.38 -0.70 20.60
CA THR A 59 -4.08 -0.01 20.48
C THR A 59 -4.27 1.50 20.40
N GLU A 60 -3.54 2.23 21.24
CA GLU A 60 -3.59 3.70 21.25
C GLU A 60 -3.21 4.26 19.88
N THR A 61 -3.91 5.30 19.45
CA THR A 61 -3.62 5.99 18.19
C THR A 61 -2.46 6.95 18.34
N LEU A 62 -1.78 7.25 17.24
CA LEU A 62 -0.74 8.26 17.22
C LEU A 62 -1.37 9.65 17.06
N LYS A 63 -0.87 10.62 17.82
CA LYS A 63 -1.28 12.03 17.67
C LYS A 63 -0.27 12.79 16.82
N PRO A 64 -0.71 13.66 15.90
CA PRO A 64 0.20 14.45 15.07
C PRO A 64 1.22 15.26 15.88
N GLU A 65 0.84 15.72 17.08
CA GLU A 65 1.67 16.56 17.92
C GLU A 65 2.74 15.78 18.70
N GLU A 66 2.65 14.44 18.74
CA GLU A 66 3.57 13.61 19.51
C GLU A 66 4.95 13.55 18.86
N HIS A 67 5.98 13.68 19.71
CA HIS A 67 7.39 13.68 19.28
C HIS A 67 7.76 12.44 18.47
N TYR A 68 7.21 11.27 18.83
CA TYR A 68 7.47 10.01 18.11
C TYR A 68 7.01 10.09 16.64
N LEU A 69 5.78 10.54 16.40
CA LEU A 69 5.24 10.61 15.04
C LEU A 69 5.97 11.69 14.21
N GLN A 70 6.23 12.85 14.82
CA GLN A 70 6.98 13.94 14.19
C GLN A 70 8.41 13.52 13.79
N SER A 71 9.14 12.86 14.69
CA SER A 71 10.51 12.41 14.42
C SER A 71 10.55 11.31 13.37
N THR A 72 9.63 10.34 13.43
CA THR A 72 9.52 9.25 12.44
C THR A 72 9.23 9.78 11.04
N TRP A 73 8.34 10.76 10.91
CA TRP A 73 8.05 11.38 9.60
C TRP A 73 9.27 12.11 9.02
N LYS A 74 9.99 12.88 9.85
CA LYS A 74 11.22 13.56 9.45
C LYS A 74 12.34 12.60 9.03
N GLN A 75 12.45 11.47 9.70
CA GLN A 75 13.52 10.49 9.46
C GLN A 75 13.20 9.51 8.34
N SER A 76 11.92 9.30 8.00
CA SER A 76 11.54 8.22 7.08
C SER A 76 10.58 8.66 5.97
N ALA A 77 9.39 9.18 6.31
CA ALA A 77 8.36 9.47 5.32
C ALA A 77 8.77 10.61 4.36
N TYR A 78 9.31 11.71 4.89
CA TYR A 78 9.71 12.86 4.06
C TYR A 78 10.90 12.55 3.15
N PRO A 79 12.01 11.94 3.62
CA PRO A 79 13.11 11.57 2.73
C PRO A 79 12.67 10.67 1.56
N MET A 80 11.81 9.68 1.83
CA MET A 80 11.30 8.80 0.78
C MET A 80 10.41 9.55 -0.22
N ALA A 81 9.52 10.41 0.27
CA ALA A 81 8.64 11.21 -0.57
C ALA A 81 9.43 12.18 -1.46
N GLU A 82 10.49 12.79 -0.93
CA GLU A 82 11.43 13.65 -1.67
C GLU A 82 12.13 12.86 -2.78
N GLN A 83 12.67 11.68 -2.48
CA GLN A 83 13.30 10.80 -3.47
C GLN A 83 12.34 10.41 -4.61
N MET A 84 11.05 10.29 -4.30
CA MET A 84 10.01 9.93 -5.26
C MET A 84 9.37 11.15 -5.96
N GLY A 85 9.74 12.37 -5.58
CA GLY A 85 9.12 13.60 -6.07
C GLY A 85 7.63 13.71 -5.74
N VAL A 86 7.17 13.07 -4.66
CA VAL A 86 5.77 13.05 -4.24
C VAL A 86 5.56 14.04 -3.10
N PRO A 87 4.73 15.08 -3.25
CA PRO A 87 4.40 15.96 -2.14
C PRO A 87 3.54 15.21 -1.11
N ILE A 88 4.00 15.17 0.14
CA ILE A 88 3.24 14.61 1.26
C ILE A 88 3.39 15.50 2.49
N VAL A 89 2.34 15.58 3.30
CA VAL A 89 2.34 16.30 4.58
C VAL A 89 1.80 15.37 5.66
N LEU A 90 2.37 15.45 6.86
CA LEU A 90 1.78 14.81 8.03
C LEU A 90 0.40 15.42 8.29
N PRO A 91 -0.70 14.63 8.24
CA PRO A 91 -2.02 15.15 8.52
C PRO A 91 -2.13 15.70 9.95
N ASN A 92 -2.80 16.84 10.10
CA ASN A 92 -3.07 17.45 11.41
C ASN A 92 -4.27 16.82 12.14
N VAL A 93 -4.85 15.76 11.57
CA VAL A 93 -5.90 14.95 12.20
C VAL A 93 -5.26 13.67 12.74
N SER A 94 -5.59 13.34 13.99
CA SER A 94 -5.18 12.05 14.54
C SER A 94 -5.87 10.91 13.81
N SER A 95 -5.21 9.76 13.75
CA SER A 95 -5.80 8.50 13.29
C SER A 95 -6.98 8.01 14.15
N LEU A 96 -7.33 8.74 15.21
CA LEU A 96 -8.54 8.61 16.03
C LEU A 96 -9.87 8.62 15.26
N LEU A 97 -9.90 9.01 13.99
CA LEU A 97 -11.14 8.97 13.24
C LEU A 97 -11.56 7.50 13.04
N PRO A 98 -12.81 7.12 13.36
CA PRO A 98 -13.43 5.86 12.95
C PRO A 98 -13.41 5.62 11.43
N GLN A 99 -12.86 6.56 10.65
CA GLN A 99 -12.80 6.57 9.21
C GLN A 99 -11.86 5.52 8.65
N SER A 100 -10.69 5.23 9.23
CA SER A 100 -9.83 4.15 8.67
C SER A 100 -10.55 2.80 8.74
N ARG A 101 -11.13 2.46 9.90
CA ARG A 101 -11.99 1.28 10.07
C ARG A 101 -13.23 1.33 9.19
N ARG A 102 -13.96 2.46 9.13
CA ARG A 102 -15.15 2.60 8.27
C ARG A 102 -14.83 2.49 6.79
N LEU A 103 -13.72 3.07 6.33
CA LEU A 103 -13.27 3.00 4.94
C LEU A 103 -12.78 1.59 4.60
N SER A 104 -11.99 0.98 5.49
CA SER A 104 -11.57 -0.42 5.39
C SER A 104 -12.73 -1.41 5.42
N LEU A 105 -13.81 -1.12 6.15
CA LEU A 105 -15.04 -1.92 6.12
C LEU A 105 -15.90 -1.63 4.88
N ALA A 106 -15.91 -0.40 4.38
CA ALA A 106 -16.66 -0.02 3.18
C ALA A 106 -16.10 -0.67 1.90
N THR A 107 -14.80 -0.99 1.87
CA THR A 107 -14.13 -1.65 0.74
C THR A 107 -14.19 -3.18 0.77
N ARG A 108 -14.72 -3.82 1.83
CA ARG A 108 -14.91 -5.29 1.92
C ARG A 108 -16.16 -5.81 1.17
N ARG A 109 -16.55 -5.19 0.06
CA ARG A 109 -17.63 -5.72 -0.79
C ARG A 109 -17.08 -6.68 -1.84
#